data_AF-A0A7L2V9V6-F1
#
_entry.id   AF-A0A7L2V9V6-F1
#
_cell.length_a   1.000
_cell.length_b   1.000
_cell.length_c   1.000
_cell.angle_alpha   90.00
_cell.angle_beta   90.00
_cell.angle_gamma   90.00
#
_symmetry.space_group_name_H-M   'P 1'
#
loop_
_entity.id
_entity.type
_entity.pdbx_description
1 polymer ?
#
loop_
_entity_poly.entity_id
_entity_poly.type
_entity_poly.pdbx_seq_one_letter_code
_entity_poly.pdbx_strand_id
1 'polypeptide(L)'
;MSGIREVLKVVGDFGPFQKWLVVLTVFPCLSVAFHQFCQLFMVPHVPHHCDTSWIRAIGPNLTEEEQLNLTLPRDANGAYEQCSMYSPVDWDLDSIMTYGLNTTEKCRSGWVYPSAQPPSLLTEFDLVCDRKNLNDISQSIYMMGLFLGSMTFGPLSDRIGRRPVILMSVFLQGLFGVGIAFVPHFYVYMAFRCVVGASVSGITMTLLALGTEWVGASSRPKAVLTSHCCFAIGQMLLAGLSYGVRNWRLLQIAGSAPIFVFFFCFWVLPESARWLMTKGRIEEAKKVLQKAASVNKRTIPPELLEQLKLEQQPKSGNVLDLFRKKHLRKVTLIMLCAWFVNSLVYYGLSLNVTNFGLDIYLTQLAFGAVEIPARVGCIFTLQWFGRKKNQAVLLLLSGLVCLIITGIPEGEQPLSI
;
A
#
# COMPACT_ATOMS: atom_id res chain seq x y z
N MET A 1 -13.92 32.99 2.09
CA MET A 1 -14.21 31.62 1.58
C MET A 1 -15.62 31.16 1.95
N SER A 2 -16.49 32.03 2.49
CA SER A 2 -17.91 31.71 2.66
C SER A 2 -18.58 31.61 1.30
N GLY A 3 -18.19 32.46 0.34
CA GLY A 3 -18.76 32.49 -1.02
C GLY A 3 -18.65 31.16 -1.78
N ILE A 4 -17.47 30.52 -1.81
CA ILE A 4 -17.32 29.22 -2.49
C ILE A 4 -18.21 28.13 -1.86
N ARG A 5 -18.38 28.16 -0.53
CA ARG A 5 -19.23 27.18 0.16
C ARG A 5 -20.69 27.37 -0.22
N GLU A 6 -21.14 28.62 -0.35
CA GLU A 6 -22.50 28.95 -0.78
C GLU A 6 -22.74 28.58 -2.24
N VAL A 7 -21.78 28.86 -3.12
CA VAL A 7 -21.85 28.44 -4.53
C VAL A 7 -21.92 26.91 -4.64
N LEU A 8 -21.10 26.17 -3.89
CA LEU A 8 -21.17 24.69 -3.89
C LEU A 8 -22.51 24.16 -3.39
N LYS A 9 -23.15 24.82 -2.41
CA LYS A 9 -24.51 24.46 -1.98
C LYS A 9 -25.53 24.64 -3.11
N VAL A 10 -25.42 25.72 -3.89
CA VAL A 10 -26.30 26.01 -5.04
C VAL A 10 -26.07 25.03 -6.19
N VAL A 11 -24.80 24.69 -6.47
CA VAL A 11 -24.42 23.63 -7.44
C VAL A 11 -24.97 22.28 -7.01
N GLY A 12 -25.16 22.07 -5.71
CA GLY A 12 -25.67 20.86 -5.08
C GLY A 12 -24.58 20.13 -4.31
N ASP A 13 -24.83 19.85 -3.04
CA ASP A 13 -23.85 19.24 -2.11
C ASP A 13 -23.32 17.87 -2.58
N PHE A 14 -24.14 17.09 -3.31
CA PHE A 14 -23.80 15.75 -3.80
C PHE A 14 -24.62 15.36 -5.05
N GLY A 15 -24.58 16.22 -6.08
CA GLY A 15 -25.27 16.00 -7.36
C GLY A 15 -24.60 14.95 -8.26
N PRO A 16 -25.17 14.69 -9.45
CA PRO A 16 -24.61 13.77 -10.45
C PRO A 16 -23.12 14.01 -10.76
N PHE A 17 -22.69 15.26 -10.89
CA PHE A 17 -21.30 15.63 -11.12
C PHE A 17 -20.37 15.14 -9.99
N GLN A 18 -20.74 15.41 -8.74
CA GLN A 18 -19.95 14.99 -7.58
C GLN A 18 -19.93 13.46 -7.44
N LYS A 19 -21.06 12.80 -7.66
CA LYS A 19 -21.14 11.33 -7.66
C LYS A 19 -20.22 10.73 -8.70
N TRP A 20 -20.25 11.27 -9.92
CA TRP A 20 -19.40 10.82 -11.01
C TRP A 20 -17.92 11.04 -10.71
N LEU A 21 -17.56 12.19 -10.11
CA LEU A 21 -16.20 12.44 -9.64
C LEU A 21 -15.74 11.43 -8.57
N VAL A 22 -16.60 11.09 -7.61
CA VAL A 22 -16.31 10.05 -6.59
C VAL A 22 -16.19 8.66 -7.22
N VAL A 23 -16.99 8.35 -8.25
CA VAL A 23 -16.83 7.08 -8.98
C VAL A 23 -15.51 7.04 -9.74
N LEU A 24 -15.05 8.15 -10.32
CA LEU A 24 -13.73 8.22 -10.93
C LEU A 24 -12.61 7.94 -9.92
N THR A 25 -12.79 8.26 -8.63
CA THR A 25 -11.74 7.98 -7.63
C THR A 25 -11.59 6.49 -7.30
N VAL A 26 -12.52 5.64 -7.73
CA VAL A 26 -12.52 4.19 -7.44
C VAL A 26 -11.25 3.52 -7.97
N PHE A 27 -10.96 3.68 -9.27
CA PHE A 27 -9.85 2.96 -9.91
C PHE A 27 -8.47 3.27 -9.30
N PRO A 28 -8.09 4.55 -9.08
CA PRO A 28 -6.84 4.84 -8.38
C PRO A 28 -6.79 4.29 -6.96
N CYS A 29 -7.91 4.31 -6.21
CA CYS A 29 -7.97 3.74 -4.87
C CYS A 29 -7.74 2.22 -4.85
N LEU A 30 -8.27 1.49 -5.84
CA LEU A 30 -8.02 0.04 -5.99
C LEU A 30 -6.53 -0.24 -6.25
N SER A 31 -5.93 0.50 -7.18
CA SER A 31 -4.51 0.39 -7.51
C SER A 31 -3.59 0.72 -6.32
N VAL A 32 -3.95 1.73 -5.52
CA VAL A 32 -3.23 2.08 -4.30
C VAL A 32 -3.22 0.90 -3.32
N ALA A 33 -4.35 0.22 -3.11
CA ALA A 33 -4.41 -0.96 -2.25
C ALA A 33 -3.55 -2.12 -2.77
N PHE A 34 -3.57 -2.36 -4.10
CA PHE A 34 -2.70 -3.34 -4.74
C PHE A 34 -1.22 -3.07 -4.40
N HIS A 35 -0.73 -1.86 -4.70
CA HIS A 35 0.68 -1.53 -4.53
C HIS A 35 1.13 -1.49 -3.07
N GLN A 36 0.21 -1.22 -2.14
CA GLN A 36 0.47 -1.26 -0.71
C GLN A 36 0.79 -2.67 -0.21
N PHE A 37 0.07 -3.69 -0.68
CA PHE A 37 0.11 -5.03 -0.09
C PHE A 37 0.67 -6.11 -1.02
N CYS A 38 0.87 -5.83 -2.31
CA CYS A 38 1.26 -6.84 -3.31
C CYS A 38 2.51 -7.64 -2.95
N GLN A 39 3.52 -7.01 -2.34
CA GLN A 39 4.76 -7.68 -1.98
C GLN A 39 4.56 -8.83 -0.96
N LEU A 40 3.52 -8.79 -0.11
CA LEU A 40 3.20 -9.88 0.82
C LEU A 40 2.94 -11.21 0.09
N PHE A 41 2.35 -11.14 -1.11
CA PHE A 41 2.06 -12.32 -1.94
C PHE A 41 3.23 -12.71 -2.85
N MET A 42 4.25 -11.87 -2.98
CA MET A 42 5.40 -12.11 -3.85
C MET A 42 6.58 -12.71 -3.11
N VAL A 43 6.58 -12.61 -1.78
CA VAL A 43 7.60 -13.16 -0.89
C VAL A 43 6.94 -14.21 0.03
N PRO A 44 6.30 -15.27 -0.52
CA PRO A 44 5.76 -16.34 0.30
C PRO A 44 6.90 -17.09 1.00
N HIS A 45 6.61 -17.69 2.15
CA HIS A 45 7.52 -18.66 2.74
C HIS A 45 7.57 -19.91 1.85
N VAL A 46 8.76 -20.28 1.39
CA VAL A 46 9.00 -21.48 0.58
C VAL A 46 10.08 -22.31 1.27
N PRO A 47 9.86 -23.62 1.47
CA PRO A 47 10.92 -24.50 1.96
C PRO A 47 12.09 -24.49 0.97
N HIS A 48 13.31 -24.44 1.48
CA HIS A 48 14.52 -24.32 0.70
C HIS A 48 15.68 -25.01 1.41
N HIS A 49 16.70 -25.36 0.64
CA HIS A 49 17.95 -25.88 1.17
C HIS A 49 19.14 -25.39 0.33
N CYS A 50 20.36 -25.54 0.84
CA CYS A 50 21.56 -25.20 0.10
C CYS A 50 21.64 -26.01 -1.22
N ASP A 51 22.19 -25.40 -2.27
CA ASP A 51 22.67 -26.17 -3.42
C ASP A 51 23.92 -26.95 -3.05
N THR A 52 23.77 -28.28 -2.96
CA THR A 52 24.84 -29.23 -2.63
C THR A 52 25.28 -30.06 -3.84
N SER A 53 25.06 -29.55 -5.07
CA SER A 53 25.42 -30.22 -6.33
C SER A 53 26.90 -30.62 -6.44
N TRP A 54 27.79 -30.05 -5.62
CA TRP A 54 29.20 -30.45 -5.53
C TRP A 54 29.39 -31.96 -5.28
N ILE A 55 28.51 -32.60 -4.50
CA ILE A 55 28.64 -34.04 -4.20
C ILE A 55 28.44 -34.91 -5.45
N ARG A 56 27.72 -34.42 -6.47
CA ARG A 56 27.50 -35.14 -7.72
C ARG A 56 28.76 -35.26 -8.58
N ALA A 57 29.77 -34.42 -8.33
CA ALA A 57 31.08 -34.57 -8.97
C ALA A 57 31.80 -35.84 -8.49
N ILE A 58 31.52 -36.29 -7.26
CA ILE A 58 32.13 -37.47 -6.63
C ILE A 58 31.20 -38.70 -6.77
N GLY A 59 29.88 -38.50 -6.63
CA GLY A 59 28.85 -39.53 -6.74
C GLY A 59 27.77 -39.15 -7.76
N PRO A 60 27.98 -39.37 -9.08
CA PRO A 60 27.04 -38.93 -10.11
C PRO A 60 25.71 -39.70 -10.11
N ASN A 61 25.67 -40.90 -9.52
CA ASN A 61 24.49 -41.78 -9.47
C ASN A 61 23.70 -41.68 -8.17
N LEU A 62 23.99 -40.71 -7.30
CA LEU A 62 23.24 -40.50 -6.06
C LEU A 62 21.80 -40.08 -6.33
N THR A 63 20.88 -40.65 -5.57
CA THR A 63 19.50 -40.16 -5.52
C THR A 63 19.44 -38.81 -4.79
N GLU A 64 18.37 -38.05 -5.00
CA GLU A 64 18.18 -36.75 -4.35
C GLU A 64 18.11 -36.91 -2.82
N GLU A 65 17.43 -37.94 -2.31
CA GLU A 65 17.35 -38.21 -0.88
C GLU A 65 18.70 -38.56 -0.26
N GLU A 66 19.51 -39.38 -0.92
CA GLU A 66 20.87 -39.72 -0.47
C GLU A 66 21.78 -38.48 -0.49
N GLN A 67 21.69 -37.67 -1.54
CA GLN A 67 22.41 -36.40 -1.63
C GLN A 67 22.08 -35.50 -0.43
N LEU A 68 20.80 -35.27 -0.15
CA LEU A 68 20.38 -34.38 0.94
C LEU A 68 20.80 -34.95 2.31
N ASN A 69 20.67 -36.26 2.53
CA ASN A 69 21.10 -36.91 3.78
C ASN A 69 22.60 -36.78 4.05
N LEU A 70 23.44 -36.84 3.00
CA LEU A 70 24.89 -36.74 3.17
C LEU A 70 25.38 -35.30 3.30
N THR A 71 24.66 -34.34 2.74
CA THR A 71 25.17 -32.97 2.56
C THR A 71 24.49 -31.91 3.44
N LEU A 72 23.32 -32.19 4.00
CA LEU A 72 22.59 -31.25 4.84
C LEU A 72 22.50 -31.75 6.29
N PRO A 73 22.82 -30.92 7.29
CA PRO A 73 22.60 -31.25 8.68
C PRO A 73 21.09 -31.26 8.99
N ARG A 74 20.72 -31.98 10.05
CA ARG A 74 19.34 -32.03 10.56
C ARG A 74 19.20 -31.17 11.80
N ASP A 75 18.07 -30.49 11.91
CA ASP A 75 17.68 -29.71 13.08
C ASP A 75 17.23 -30.61 14.25
N ALA A 76 16.92 -29.99 15.39
CA ALA A 76 16.45 -30.70 16.59
C ALA A 76 15.12 -31.47 16.37
N ASN A 77 14.36 -31.13 15.33
CA ASN A 77 13.09 -31.76 14.97
C ASN A 77 13.27 -32.86 13.91
N GLY A 78 14.52 -33.10 13.46
CA GLY A 78 14.86 -34.09 12.44
C GLY A 78 14.63 -33.63 11.00
N ALA A 79 14.22 -32.37 10.77
CA ALA A 79 14.11 -31.77 9.44
C ALA A 79 15.48 -31.27 8.96
N TYR A 80 15.68 -31.14 7.65
CA TYR A 80 16.93 -30.58 7.12
C TYR A 80 17.06 -29.10 7.50
N GLU A 81 18.25 -28.68 7.94
CA GLU A 81 18.52 -27.27 8.15
C GLU A 81 18.44 -26.53 6.81
N GLN A 82 17.66 -25.45 6.80
CA GLN A 82 17.38 -24.71 5.57
C GLN A 82 18.50 -23.75 5.16
N CYS A 83 19.40 -23.38 6.08
CA CYS A 83 20.37 -22.29 5.88
C CYS A 83 21.84 -22.70 6.00
N SER A 84 22.13 -23.98 6.21
CA SER A 84 23.47 -24.51 6.42
C SER A 84 23.64 -25.81 5.64
N MET A 85 24.89 -26.13 5.33
CA MET A 85 25.29 -27.39 4.70
C MET A 85 26.58 -27.89 5.32
N TYR A 86 26.88 -29.17 5.15
CA TYR A 86 28.21 -29.68 5.44
C TYR A 86 29.24 -29.12 4.46
N SER A 87 30.41 -28.76 4.98
CA SER A 87 31.51 -28.23 4.18
C SER A 87 31.98 -29.28 3.17
N PRO A 88 32.19 -28.89 1.90
CA PRO A 88 32.78 -29.79 0.90
C PRO A 88 34.17 -30.28 1.34
N VAL A 89 34.43 -31.57 1.14
CA VAL A 89 35.70 -32.23 1.46
C VAL A 89 36.25 -32.95 0.23
N ASP A 90 37.57 -33.03 0.12
CA ASP A 90 38.28 -33.77 -0.94
C ASP A 90 38.38 -35.27 -0.60
N TRP A 91 37.25 -35.90 -0.25
CA TRP A 91 37.17 -37.34 0.07
C TRP A 91 36.40 -38.08 -1.02
N ASP A 92 36.64 -39.39 -1.14
CA ASP A 92 35.83 -40.28 -1.95
C ASP A 92 34.45 -40.55 -1.32
N LEU A 93 33.49 -40.99 -2.13
CA LEU A 93 32.11 -41.19 -1.67
C LEU A 93 32.01 -42.23 -0.54
N ASP A 94 32.79 -43.31 -0.62
CA ASP A 94 32.76 -44.39 0.38
C ASP A 94 33.28 -43.89 1.74
N SER A 95 34.34 -43.08 1.74
CA SER A 95 34.82 -42.39 2.94
C SER A 95 33.78 -41.45 3.54
N ILE A 96 33.06 -40.67 2.71
CA ILE A 96 32.00 -39.76 3.19
C ILE A 96 30.85 -40.56 3.81
N MET A 97 30.43 -41.67 3.19
CA MET A 97 29.38 -42.54 3.73
C MET A 97 29.79 -43.24 5.03
N THR A 98 31.07 -43.58 5.18
CA THR A 98 31.58 -44.31 6.34
C THR A 98 31.84 -43.41 7.54
N TYR A 99 32.46 -42.25 7.32
CA TYR A 99 32.90 -41.36 8.40
C TYR A 99 31.94 -40.20 8.67
N GLY A 100 31.09 -39.86 7.70
CA GLY A 100 30.18 -38.70 7.77
C GLY A 100 30.93 -37.36 7.72
N LEU A 101 30.16 -36.28 7.54
CA LEU A 101 30.65 -34.91 7.59
C LEU A 101 30.25 -34.26 8.91
N ASN A 102 31.19 -33.56 9.56
CA ASN A 102 30.97 -32.97 10.88
C ASN A 102 31.06 -31.44 10.89
N THR A 103 31.71 -30.84 9.90
CA THR A 103 31.87 -29.37 9.81
C THR A 103 30.77 -28.77 8.97
N THR A 104 30.04 -27.81 9.53
CA THR A 104 28.98 -27.08 8.84
C THR A 104 29.43 -25.68 8.43
N GLU A 105 28.90 -25.21 7.31
CA GLU A 105 29.10 -23.87 6.79
C GLU A 105 27.82 -23.30 6.18
N LYS A 106 27.81 -21.99 5.90
CA LYS A 106 26.71 -21.35 5.18
C LYS A 106 26.73 -21.74 3.71
N CYS A 107 25.55 -21.78 3.09
CA CYS A 107 25.43 -22.15 1.67
C CYS A 107 26.25 -21.21 0.77
N ARG A 108 27.12 -21.80 -0.05
CA ARG A 108 28.00 -21.07 -0.98
C ARG A 108 27.44 -20.96 -2.39
N SER A 109 26.80 -22.03 -2.87
CA SER A 109 26.42 -22.20 -4.28
C SER A 109 24.98 -21.77 -4.58
N GLY A 110 24.32 -21.06 -3.66
CA GLY A 110 22.93 -20.66 -3.79
C GLY A 110 21.96 -21.64 -3.14
N TRP A 111 20.71 -21.61 -3.58
CA TRP A 111 19.58 -22.29 -2.96
C TRP A 111 18.80 -23.11 -3.98
N VAL A 112 18.27 -24.24 -3.53
CA VAL A 112 17.35 -25.06 -4.31
C VAL A 112 15.96 -24.95 -3.70
N TYR A 113 14.98 -24.72 -4.56
CA TYR A 113 13.57 -24.59 -4.21
C TYR A 113 12.76 -25.72 -4.88
N PRO A 114 11.63 -26.15 -4.28
CA PRO A 114 10.77 -27.15 -4.89
C PRO A 114 10.31 -26.75 -6.30
N SER A 115 10.51 -27.63 -7.27
CA SER A 115 10.19 -27.41 -8.68
C SER A 115 8.69 -27.24 -8.98
N ALA A 116 7.82 -27.66 -8.07
CA ALA A 116 6.37 -27.59 -8.22
C ALA A 116 5.81 -26.15 -8.11
N GLN A 117 6.55 -25.22 -7.51
CA GLN A 117 6.04 -23.87 -7.29
C GLN A 117 6.48 -22.89 -8.39
N PRO A 118 5.59 -22.01 -8.87
CA PRO A 118 5.97 -20.96 -9.82
C PRO A 118 6.95 -19.97 -9.18
N PRO A 119 7.81 -19.33 -9.98
CA PRO A 119 8.80 -18.40 -9.46
C PRO A 119 8.10 -17.24 -8.74
N SER A 120 8.61 -16.95 -7.55
CA SER A 120 8.24 -15.83 -6.69
C SER A 120 9.40 -14.81 -6.62
N LEU A 121 9.14 -13.62 -6.09
CA LEU A 121 10.19 -12.60 -5.91
C LEU A 121 11.28 -13.12 -4.96
N LEU A 122 10.90 -13.94 -3.97
CA LEU A 122 11.82 -14.55 -3.03
C LEU A 122 12.75 -15.58 -3.71
N THR A 123 12.17 -16.49 -4.49
CA THR A 123 12.92 -17.58 -5.14
C THR A 123 13.77 -17.09 -6.32
N GLU A 124 13.36 -16.00 -6.97
CA GLU A 124 14.09 -15.46 -8.12
C GLU A 124 15.31 -14.61 -7.72
N PHE A 125 15.30 -14.02 -6.52
CA PHE A 125 16.38 -13.18 -6.02
C PHE A 125 17.10 -13.75 -4.79
N ASP A 126 16.84 -15.02 -4.45
CA ASP A 126 17.43 -15.74 -3.32
C ASP A 126 17.33 -14.96 -1.99
N LEU A 127 16.13 -14.48 -1.67
CA LEU A 127 15.88 -13.61 -0.51
C LEU A 127 15.65 -14.40 0.78
N VAL A 128 16.47 -15.44 0.99
CA VAL A 128 16.41 -16.36 2.13
C VAL A 128 17.67 -16.25 3.01
N CYS A 129 17.59 -16.80 4.22
CA CYS A 129 18.70 -16.86 5.19
C CYS A 129 19.40 -15.50 5.39
N ASP A 130 20.67 -15.37 5.01
CA ASP A 130 21.46 -14.13 5.16
C ASP A 130 20.83 -12.91 4.45
N ARG A 131 20.07 -13.15 3.38
CA ARG A 131 19.40 -12.12 2.58
C ARG A 131 17.95 -11.89 2.96
N LYS A 132 17.42 -12.61 3.95
CA LYS A 132 16.02 -12.47 4.43
C LYS A 132 15.66 -11.02 4.78
N ASN A 133 16.59 -10.30 5.41
CA ASN A 133 16.41 -8.90 5.82
C ASN A 133 16.13 -7.95 4.65
N LEU A 134 16.54 -8.31 3.42
CA LEU A 134 16.29 -7.49 2.22
C LEU A 134 14.79 -7.37 1.90
N ASN A 135 13.97 -8.36 2.30
CA ASN A 135 12.52 -8.29 2.15
C ASN A 135 11.92 -7.15 3.00
N ASP A 136 12.35 -7.06 4.26
CA ASP A 136 11.90 -6.04 5.21
C ASP A 136 12.44 -4.65 4.85
N ILE A 137 13.69 -4.60 4.38
CA ILE A 137 14.30 -3.38 3.84
C ILE A 137 13.52 -2.89 2.62
N SER A 138 13.12 -3.78 1.71
CA SER A 138 12.30 -3.41 0.56
C SER A 138 10.96 -2.80 0.95
N GLN A 139 10.25 -3.36 1.94
CA GLN A 139 9.03 -2.74 2.45
C GLN A 139 9.29 -1.38 3.10
N SER A 140 10.38 -1.28 3.86
CA SER A 140 10.81 -0.01 4.47
C SER A 140 11.11 1.06 3.43
N ILE A 141 11.75 0.70 2.30
CA ILE A 141 12.01 1.59 1.17
C ILE A 141 10.72 2.03 0.47
N TYR A 142 9.74 1.13 0.34
CA TYR A 142 8.40 1.52 -0.14
C TYR A 142 7.74 2.55 0.80
N MET A 143 7.81 2.35 2.11
CA MET A 143 7.29 3.32 3.10
C MET A 143 8.06 4.65 3.09
N MET A 144 9.38 4.61 2.89
CA MET A 144 10.19 5.82 2.66
C MET A 144 9.71 6.56 1.41
N GLY A 145 9.37 5.82 0.35
CA GLY A 145 8.71 6.34 -0.83
C GLY A 145 7.42 7.10 -0.48
N LEU A 146 6.52 6.50 0.31
CA LEU A 146 5.27 7.16 0.76
C LEU A 146 5.56 8.48 1.50
N PHE A 147 6.54 8.47 2.39
CA PHE A 147 6.98 9.65 3.14
C PHE A 147 7.47 10.75 2.20
N LEU A 148 8.46 10.46 1.34
CA LEU A 148 8.98 11.40 0.35
C LEU A 148 7.88 11.91 -0.59
N GLY A 149 6.97 11.04 -1.00
CA GLY A 149 5.81 11.38 -1.80
C GLY A 149 4.90 12.39 -1.12
N SER A 150 4.60 12.21 0.17
CA SER A 150 3.74 13.14 0.91
C SER A 150 4.37 14.53 1.06
N MET A 151 5.68 14.59 1.26
CA MET A 151 6.44 15.84 1.36
C MET A 151 6.55 16.59 0.03
N THR A 152 6.52 15.87 -1.10
CA THR A 152 6.71 16.44 -2.43
C THR A 152 5.38 16.73 -3.13
N PHE A 153 4.53 15.71 -3.30
CA PHE A 153 3.28 15.83 -4.04
C PHE A 153 2.21 16.65 -3.31
N GLY A 154 2.20 16.67 -1.98
CA GLY A 154 1.29 17.53 -1.22
C GLY A 154 1.47 19.02 -1.54
N PRO A 155 2.66 19.61 -1.26
CA PRO A 155 2.95 21.00 -1.63
C PRO A 155 2.89 21.25 -3.13
N LEU A 156 3.30 20.28 -3.96
CA LEU A 156 3.21 20.40 -5.40
C LEU A 156 1.75 20.56 -5.87
N SER A 157 0.84 19.78 -5.29
CA SER A 157 -0.60 19.85 -5.57
C SER A 157 -1.18 21.22 -5.26
N ASP A 158 -0.73 21.85 -4.17
CA ASP A 158 -1.12 23.22 -3.83
C ASP A 158 -0.50 24.27 -4.78
N ARG A 159 0.63 23.96 -5.42
CA ARG A 159 1.33 24.86 -6.36
C ARG A 159 0.76 24.80 -7.77
N ILE A 160 0.68 23.62 -8.38
CA ILE A 160 0.34 23.43 -9.80
C ILE A 160 -1.11 22.98 -10.04
N GLY A 161 -1.81 22.53 -8.99
CA GLY A 161 -3.20 22.07 -9.07
C GLY A 161 -3.37 20.59 -8.73
N ARG A 162 -4.61 20.18 -8.49
CA ARG A 162 -4.95 18.79 -8.13
C ARG A 162 -4.83 17.88 -9.35
N ARG A 163 -5.37 18.31 -10.49
CA ARG A 163 -5.42 17.53 -11.72
C ARG A 163 -4.03 17.12 -12.23
N PRO A 164 -3.06 18.04 -12.46
CA PRO A 164 -1.76 17.65 -12.99
C PRO A 164 -0.99 16.73 -12.04
N VAL A 165 -1.12 16.92 -10.72
CA VAL A 165 -0.47 16.04 -9.75
C VAL A 165 -1.05 14.63 -9.77
N ILE A 166 -2.38 14.47 -9.79
CA ILE A 166 -2.99 13.14 -9.91
C ILE A 166 -2.49 12.41 -11.14
N LEU A 167 -2.44 13.10 -12.29
CA LEU A 167 -2.00 12.52 -13.55
C LEU A 167 -0.52 12.13 -13.54
N MET A 168 0.33 13.01 -12.99
CA MET A 168 1.75 12.72 -12.83
C MET A 168 1.97 11.52 -11.90
N SER A 169 1.28 11.47 -10.77
CA SER A 169 1.38 10.35 -9.84
C SER A 169 0.85 9.05 -10.45
N VAL A 170 -0.29 9.07 -11.14
CA VAL A 170 -0.81 7.89 -11.86
C VAL A 170 0.15 7.40 -12.94
N PHE A 171 0.72 8.31 -13.73
CA PHE A 171 1.70 7.95 -14.76
C PHE A 171 2.94 7.31 -14.15
N LEU A 172 3.49 7.90 -13.09
CA LEU A 172 4.64 7.33 -12.37
C LEU A 172 4.31 5.96 -11.76
N GLN A 173 3.13 5.81 -11.16
CA GLN A 173 2.67 4.54 -10.60
C GLN A 173 2.59 3.46 -11.69
N GLY A 174 1.98 3.77 -12.83
CA GLY A 174 1.85 2.82 -13.94
C GLY A 174 3.19 2.46 -14.57
N LEU A 175 4.03 3.47 -14.86
CA LEU A 175 5.33 3.27 -15.49
C LEU A 175 6.27 2.41 -14.63
N PHE A 176 6.48 2.80 -13.37
CA PHE A 176 7.36 2.07 -12.47
C PHE A 176 6.71 0.80 -11.91
N GLY A 177 5.38 0.78 -11.75
CA GLY A 177 4.63 -0.41 -11.32
C GLY A 177 4.70 -1.55 -12.33
N VAL A 178 4.48 -1.27 -13.62
CA VAL A 178 4.70 -2.27 -14.68
C VAL A 178 6.20 -2.53 -14.87
N GLY A 179 7.04 -1.51 -14.76
CA GLY A 179 8.50 -1.64 -14.85
C GLY A 179 9.09 -2.63 -13.83
N ILE A 180 8.49 -2.74 -12.63
CA ILE A 180 8.88 -3.73 -11.61
C ILE A 180 8.85 -5.16 -12.16
N ALA A 181 7.90 -5.49 -13.04
CA ALA A 181 7.79 -6.83 -13.59
C ALA A 181 8.95 -7.22 -14.53
N PHE A 182 9.80 -6.27 -14.94
CA PHE A 182 10.91 -6.49 -15.87
C PHE A 182 12.29 -6.26 -15.23
N VAL A 183 12.35 -5.98 -13.93
CA VAL A 183 13.64 -5.72 -13.27
C VAL A 183 14.48 -7.01 -13.18
N PRO A 184 15.78 -6.96 -13.54
CA PRO A 184 16.68 -8.10 -13.44
C PRO A 184 17.44 -8.16 -12.10
N HIS A 185 17.37 -7.10 -11.28
CA HIS A 185 18.10 -6.99 -10.03
C HIS A 185 17.22 -6.45 -8.89
N PHE A 186 17.40 -7.01 -7.70
CA PHE A 186 16.59 -6.66 -6.52
C PHE A 186 16.79 -5.20 -6.06
N TYR A 187 17.97 -4.62 -6.22
CA TYR A 187 18.19 -3.20 -5.89
C TYR A 187 17.41 -2.24 -6.80
N VAL A 188 17.27 -2.59 -8.08
CA VAL A 188 16.43 -1.84 -9.03
C VAL A 188 14.96 -1.99 -8.68
N TYR A 189 14.55 -3.20 -8.28
CA TYR A 189 13.22 -3.44 -7.72
C TYR A 189 12.92 -2.51 -6.53
N MET A 190 13.83 -2.41 -5.55
CA MET A 190 13.66 -1.51 -4.40
C MET A 190 13.57 -0.03 -4.81
N ALA A 191 14.40 0.40 -5.76
CA ALA A 191 14.35 1.78 -6.28
C ALA A 191 12.99 2.08 -6.94
N PHE A 192 12.47 1.15 -7.75
CA PHE A 192 11.17 1.31 -8.39
C PHE A 192 10.03 1.28 -7.36
N ARG A 193 10.12 0.41 -6.34
CA ARG A 193 9.18 0.38 -5.21
C ARG A 193 9.14 1.71 -4.45
N CYS A 194 10.28 2.39 -4.28
CA CYS A 194 10.33 3.73 -3.69
C CYS A 194 9.52 4.75 -4.51
N VAL A 195 9.71 4.77 -5.84
CA VAL A 195 8.97 5.69 -6.73
C VAL A 195 7.48 5.37 -6.75
N VAL A 196 7.11 4.09 -6.79
CA VAL A 196 5.72 3.64 -6.67
C VAL A 196 5.12 4.09 -5.33
N GLY A 197 5.84 3.94 -4.22
CA GLY A 197 5.40 4.43 -2.92
C GLY A 197 5.15 5.94 -2.89
N ALA A 198 6.05 6.72 -3.51
CA ALA A 198 5.88 8.16 -3.64
C ALA A 198 4.65 8.54 -4.47
N SER A 199 4.41 7.81 -5.56
CA SER A 199 3.24 8.00 -6.41
C SER A 199 1.92 7.66 -5.70
N VAL A 200 1.88 6.58 -4.91
CA VAL A 200 0.72 6.17 -4.11
C VAL A 200 0.32 7.27 -3.12
N SER A 201 1.29 7.88 -2.47
CA SER A 201 1.07 9.01 -1.56
C SER A 201 0.50 10.23 -2.29
N GLY A 202 1.06 10.57 -3.46
CA GLY A 202 0.59 11.68 -4.30
C GLY A 202 -0.85 11.50 -4.79
N ILE A 203 -1.21 10.29 -5.21
CA ILE A 203 -2.58 9.91 -5.59
C ILE A 203 -3.49 10.07 -4.38
N THR A 204 -3.19 9.42 -3.27
CA THR A 204 -4.06 9.37 -2.09
C THR A 204 -4.35 10.76 -1.54
N MET A 205 -3.32 11.59 -1.35
CA MET A 205 -3.49 12.95 -0.82
C MET A 205 -4.28 13.85 -1.77
N THR A 206 -3.93 13.83 -3.06
CA THR A 206 -4.51 14.78 -4.02
C THR A 206 -5.92 14.41 -4.42
N LEU A 207 -6.21 13.11 -4.54
CA LEU A 207 -7.54 12.60 -4.86
C LEU A 207 -8.54 12.88 -3.73
N LEU A 208 -8.12 12.68 -2.48
CA LEU A 208 -8.93 13.01 -1.31
C LEU A 208 -9.18 14.52 -1.21
N ALA A 209 -8.17 15.34 -1.48
CA ALA A 209 -8.32 16.79 -1.54
C ALA A 209 -9.33 17.21 -2.63
N LEU A 210 -9.17 16.70 -3.85
CA LEU A 210 -10.07 17.00 -4.96
C LEU A 210 -11.53 16.60 -4.66
N GLY A 211 -11.74 15.39 -4.14
CA GLY A 211 -13.08 14.92 -3.78
C GLY A 211 -13.74 15.77 -2.70
N THR A 212 -13.01 16.13 -1.64
CA THR A 212 -13.56 16.94 -0.53
C THR A 212 -13.73 18.42 -0.86
N GLU A 213 -13.00 18.92 -1.87
CA GLU A 213 -13.13 20.29 -2.38
C GLU A 213 -14.36 20.45 -3.29
N TRP A 214 -14.78 19.39 -3.99
CA TRP A 214 -15.97 19.39 -4.85
C TRP A 214 -17.27 19.01 -4.14
N VAL A 215 -17.18 18.24 -3.05
CA VAL A 215 -18.34 17.78 -2.28
C VAL A 215 -18.70 18.78 -1.18
N GLY A 216 -20.00 19.02 -1.03
CA GLY A 216 -20.55 19.88 0.02
C GLY A 216 -20.19 19.39 1.43
N ALA A 217 -20.09 20.32 2.38
CA ALA A 217 -19.58 20.01 3.73
C ALA A 217 -20.37 18.90 4.46
N SER A 218 -21.66 18.79 4.19
CA SER A 218 -22.58 17.76 4.72
C SER A 218 -22.26 16.34 4.20
N SER A 219 -21.77 16.25 2.95
CA SER A 219 -21.59 14.99 2.23
C SER A 219 -20.14 14.53 2.14
N ARG A 220 -19.18 15.34 2.62
CA ARG A 220 -17.75 14.98 2.67
C ARG A 220 -17.49 13.63 3.35
N PRO A 221 -18.09 13.29 4.51
CA PRO A 221 -17.86 11.99 5.13
C PRO A 221 -18.21 10.82 4.22
N LYS A 222 -19.25 10.96 3.38
CA LYS A 222 -19.66 9.92 2.42
C LYS A 222 -18.64 9.71 1.32
N ALA A 223 -18.08 10.80 0.77
CA ALA A 223 -17.04 10.74 -0.26
C ALA A 223 -15.74 10.11 0.26
N VAL A 224 -15.33 10.51 1.48
CA VAL A 224 -14.17 9.91 2.17
C VAL A 224 -14.41 8.43 2.44
N LEU A 225 -15.57 8.07 3.00
CA LEU A 225 -15.95 6.67 3.23
C LEU A 225 -15.90 5.84 1.95
N THR A 226 -16.44 6.36 0.84
CA THR A 226 -16.45 5.65 -0.45
C THR A 226 -15.02 5.34 -0.89
N SER A 227 -14.12 6.31 -0.81
CA SER A 227 -12.70 6.13 -1.20
C SER A 227 -12.02 5.07 -0.35
N HIS A 228 -12.29 5.07 0.96
CA HIS A 228 -11.78 4.04 1.86
C HIS A 228 -12.38 2.67 1.56
N CYS A 229 -13.71 2.54 1.40
CA CYS A 229 -14.30 1.25 1.00
C CYS A 229 -13.71 0.73 -0.32
N CYS A 230 -13.39 1.60 -1.27
CA CYS A 230 -12.68 1.20 -2.48
C CYS A 230 -11.29 0.63 -2.18
N PHE A 231 -10.52 1.24 -1.27
CA PHE A 231 -9.24 0.68 -0.83
C PHE A 231 -9.40 -0.74 -0.23
N ALA A 232 -10.40 -0.96 0.63
CA ALA A 232 -10.70 -2.28 1.19
C ALA A 232 -11.08 -3.30 0.10
N ILE A 233 -11.92 -2.91 -0.86
CA ILE A 233 -12.26 -3.74 -2.01
C ILE A 233 -11.01 -4.06 -2.83
N GLY A 234 -10.11 -3.10 -3.04
CA GLY A 234 -8.85 -3.31 -3.74
C GLY A 234 -7.94 -4.31 -3.04
N GLN A 235 -7.93 -4.29 -1.71
CA GLN A 235 -7.23 -5.29 -0.90
C GLN A 235 -7.81 -6.69 -1.08
N MET A 236 -9.14 -6.83 -1.11
CA MET A 236 -9.80 -8.13 -1.37
C MET A 236 -9.57 -8.62 -2.79
N LEU A 237 -9.64 -7.71 -3.79
CA LEU A 237 -9.34 -8.03 -5.18
C LEU A 237 -7.89 -8.48 -5.37
N LEU A 238 -6.94 -7.86 -4.65
CA LEU A 238 -5.55 -8.31 -4.64
C LEU A 238 -5.45 -9.76 -4.15
N ALA A 239 -6.12 -10.12 -3.06
CA ALA A 239 -6.10 -11.50 -2.56
C ALA A 239 -6.67 -12.50 -3.58
N GLY A 240 -7.77 -12.15 -4.26
CA GLY A 240 -8.32 -12.97 -5.34
C GLY A 240 -7.39 -13.07 -6.56
N LEU A 241 -6.78 -11.94 -6.96
CA LEU A 241 -5.86 -11.88 -8.10
C LEU A 241 -4.59 -12.68 -7.82
N SER A 242 -4.02 -12.58 -6.61
CA SER A 242 -2.81 -13.32 -6.23
C SER A 242 -3.08 -14.82 -6.03
N TYR A 243 -4.33 -15.22 -5.74
CA TYR A 243 -4.71 -16.63 -5.72
C TYR A 243 -4.71 -17.24 -7.13
N GLY A 244 -5.25 -16.50 -8.12
CA GLY A 244 -5.33 -16.94 -9.51
C GLY A 244 -4.04 -16.77 -10.32
N VAL A 245 -3.24 -15.73 -10.03
CA VAL A 245 -1.98 -15.43 -10.73
C VAL A 245 -0.81 -15.61 -9.78
N ARG A 246 -0.18 -16.78 -9.82
CA ARG A 246 0.91 -17.15 -8.92
C ARG A 246 2.29 -16.64 -9.35
N ASN A 247 2.48 -16.35 -10.63
CA ASN A 247 3.72 -15.72 -11.10
C ASN A 247 3.75 -14.24 -10.69
N TRP A 248 4.75 -13.84 -9.91
CA TRP A 248 4.82 -12.50 -9.34
C TRP A 248 4.99 -11.38 -10.38
N ARG A 249 5.68 -11.65 -11.50
CA ARG A 249 5.86 -10.67 -12.59
C ARG A 249 4.52 -10.41 -13.30
N LEU A 250 3.78 -11.47 -13.59
CA LEU A 250 2.43 -11.35 -14.17
C LEU A 250 1.46 -10.68 -13.19
N LEU A 251 1.55 -10.99 -11.90
CA LEU A 251 0.74 -10.35 -10.86
C LEU A 251 0.99 -8.83 -10.82
N GLN A 252 2.25 -8.39 -10.90
CA GLN A 252 2.60 -6.97 -10.98
C GLN A 252 2.01 -6.30 -12.23
N ILE A 253 2.13 -6.93 -13.41
CA ILE A 253 1.53 -6.39 -14.65
C ILE A 253 0.01 -6.30 -14.51
N ALA A 254 -0.64 -7.36 -14.05
CA ALA A 254 -2.09 -7.42 -13.92
C ALA A 254 -2.64 -6.39 -12.91
N GLY A 255 -1.92 -6.12 -11.84
CA GLY A 255 -2.32 -5.11 -10.84
C GLY A 255 -2.00 -3.67 -11.24
N SER A 256 -0.89 -3.44 -11.94
CA SER A 256 -0.44 -2.09 -12.32
C SER A 256 -1.00 -1.60 -13.65
N ALA A 257 -1.11 -2.45 -14.66
CA ALA A 257 -1.52 -2.04 -16.01
C ALA A 257 -2.91 -1.37 -16.07
N PRO A 258 -3.93 -1.78 -15.27
CA PRO A 258 -5.25 -1.12 -15.29
C PRO A 258 -5.20 0.38 -14.96
N ILE A 259 -4.16 0.87 -14.27
CA ILE A 259 -4.04 2.29 -13.95
C ILE A 259 -3.83 3.16 -15.21
N PHE A 260 -3.32 2.59 -16.31
CA PHE A 260 -3.19 3.32 -17.58
C PHE A 260 -4.55 3.64 -18.22
N VAL A 261 -5.60 2.85 -17.93
CA VAL A 261 -6.97 3.21 -18.33
C VAL A 261 -7.36 4.55 -17.70
N PHE A 262 -6.90 4.82 -16.47
CA PHE A 262 -7.14 6.08 -15.79
C PHE A 262 -6.35 7.25 -16.38
N PHE A 263 -5.25 7.02 -17.10
CA PHE A 263 -4.57 8.09 -17.82
C PHE A 263 -5.50 8.76 -18.84
N PHE A 264 -6.38 7.98 -19.49
CA PHE A 264 -7.40 8.52 -20.40
C PHE A 264 -8.49 9.35 -19.69
N CYS A 265 -8.65 9.21 -18.37
CA CYS A 265 -9.50 10.10 -17.56
C CYS A 265 -8.93 11.53 -17.45
N PHE A 266 -7.75 11.80 -18.02
CA PHE A 266 -7.18 13.14 -18.22
C PHE A 266 -8.23 14.14 -18.68
N TRP A 267 -9.04 13.79 -19.66
CA TRP A 267 -9.99 14.70 -20.32
C TRP A 267 -11.21 15.02 -19.46
N VAL A 268 -11.49 14.19 -18.45
CA VAL A 268 -12.73 14.26 -17.71
C VAL A 268 -12.57 14.78 -16.29
N LEU A 269 -11.36 14.66 -15.71
CA LEU A 269 -11.09 15.16 -14.37
C LEU A 269 -11.08 16.70 -14.34
N PRO A 270 -11.99 17.35 -13.59
CA PRO A 270 -11.97 18.80 -13.41
C PRO A 270 -10.85 19.22 -12.45
N GLU A 271 -10.36 20.44 -12.60
CA GLU A 271 -9.52 21.06 -11.58
C GLU A 271 -10.38 21.52 -10.39
N SER A 272 -9.78 21.66 -9.20
CA SER A 272 -10.48 22.17 -8.03
C SER A 272 -10.87 23.63 -8.20
N ALA A 273 -12.19 23.90 -8.11
CA ALA A 273 -12.71 25.26 -8.07
C ALA A 273 -12.12 26.05 -6.89
N ARG A 274 -11.89 25.38 -5.75
CA ARG A 274 -11.29 26.03 -4.58
C ARG A 274 -9.84 26.45 -4.82
N TRP A 275 -9.05 25.60 -5.47
CA TRP A 275 -7.66 25.89 -5.81
C TRP A 275 -7.56 27.01 -6.86
N LEU A 276 -8.41 27.00 -7.89
CA LEU A 276 -8.44 28.06 -8.90
C LEU A 276 -8.70 29.44 -8.26
N MET A 277 -9.61 29.48 -7.28
CA MET A 277 -9.92 30.67 -6.51
C MET A 277 -8.74 31.16 -5.65
N THR A 278 -8.03 30.26 -4.96
CA THR A 278 -6.85 30.65 -4.16
C THR A 278 -5.68 31.12 -5.02
N LYS A 279 -5.61 30.70 -6.29
CA LYS A 279 -4.63 31.19 -7.28
C LYS A 279 -5.06 32.48 -7.99
N GLY A 280 -6.25 33.00 -7.73
CA GLY A 280 -6.78 34.19 -8.42
C GLY A 280 -7.26 33.92 -9.85
N ARG A 281 -7.37 32.66 -10.28
CA ARG A 281 -7.90 32.25 -11.60
C ARG A 281 -9.43 32.20 -11.57
N ILE A 282 -10.05 33.33 -11.24
CA ILE A 282 -11.49 33.41 -10.94
C ILE A 282 -12.35 33.02 -12.14
N GLU A 283 -12.00 33.49 -13.35
CA GLU A 283 -12.79 33.19 -14.56
C GLU A 283 -12.78 31.70 -14.91
N GLU A 284 -11.66 31.02 -14.68
CA GLU A 284 -11.62 29.57 -14.83
C GLU A 284 -12.45 28.85 -13.77
N ALA A 285 -12.36 29.30 -12.52
CA ALA A 285 -13.20 28.76 -11.44
C ALA A 285 -14.69 28.88 -11.79
N LYS A 286 -15.13 30.03 -12.32
CA LYS A 286 -16.51 30.25 -12.78
C LYS A 286 -16.91 29.26 -13.87
N LYS A 287 -16.06 29.07 -14.90
CA LYS A 287 -16.33 28.11 -15.99
C LYS A 287 -16.52 26.69 -15.48
N VAL A 288 -15.64 26.22 -14.58
CA VAL A 288 -15.74 24.85 -14.05
C VAL A 288 -16.95 24.68 -13.11
N LEU A 289 -17.28 25.71 -12.32
CA LEU A 289 -18.47 25.73 -11.47
C LEU A 289 -19.77 25.72 -12.29
N GLN A 290 -19.84 26.54 -13.35
CA GLN A 290 -20.97 26.55 -14.28
C GLN A 290 -21.13 25.21 -15.00
N LYS A 291 -20.03 24.59 -15.44
CA LYS A 291 -20.06 23.23 -16.00
C LYS A 291 -20.62 22.23 -14.99
N ALA A 292 -20.14 22.24 -13.75
CA ALA A 292 -20.66 21.37 -12.69
C ALA A 292 -22.16 21.61 -12.43
N ALA A 293 -22.60 22.86 -12.40
CA ALA A 293 -24.01 23.23 -12.23
C ALA A 293 -24.87 22.71 -13.39
N SER A 294 -24.40 22.86 -14.64
CA SER A 294 -25.10 22.37 -15.83
C SER A 294 -25.31 20.85 -15.81
N VAL A 295 -24.29 20.08 -15.41
CA VAL A 295 -24.39 18.61 -15.25
C VAL A 295 -25.38 18.26 -14.14
N ASN A 296 -25.43 19.07 -13.08
CA ASN A 296 -26.39 18.91 -11.99
C ASN A 296 -27.78 19.47 -12.30
N LYS A 297 -28.02 20.02 -13.50
CA LYS A 297 -29.26 20.71 -13.91
C LYS A 297 -29.63 21.85 -12.95
N ARG A 298 -28.63 22.60 -12.48
CA ARG A 298 -28.75 23.77 -11.61
C ARG A 298 -28.18 25.01 -12.30
N THR A 299 -28.72 26.17 -11.99
CA THR A 299 -28.23 27.47 -12.46
C THR A 299 -27.65 28.24 -11.27
N ILE A 300 -26.44 28.76 -11.42
CA ILE A 300 -25.81 29.59 -10.39
C ILE A 300 -26.22 31.05 -10.66
N PRO A 301 -26.78 31.77 -9.67
CA PRO A 301 -27.09 33.19 -9.81
C PRO A 301 -25.83 33.99 -10.16
N PRO A 302 -25.91 34.95 -11.11
CA PRO A 302 -24.76 35.75 -11.52
C PRO A 302 -24.18 36.56 -10.36
N GLU A 303 -25.00 37.03 -9.41
CA GLU A 303 -24.54 37.81 -8.26
C GLU A 303 -23.58 37.00 -7.37
N LEU A 304 -23.88 35.72 -7.16
CA LEU A 304 -23.03 34.79 -6.41
C LEU A 304 -21.69 34.55 -7.10
N LEU A 305 -21.67 34.50 -8.44
CA LEU A 305 -20.43 34.41 -9.21
C LEU A 305 -19.63 35.72 -9.14
N GLU A 306 -20.27 36.88 -9.02
CA GLU A 306 -19.58 38.16 -8.84
C GLU A 306 -19.02 38.34 -7.44
N GLN A 307 -19.71 37.88 -6.40
CA GLN A 307 -19.20 37.87 -5.03
C GLN A 307 -17.87 37.09 -4.88
N LEU A 308 -17.65 36.06 -5.72
CA LEU A 308 -16.37 35.36 -5.78
C LEU A 308 -15.20 36.26 -6.21
N LYS A 309 -15.43 37.30 -7.04
CA LYS A 309 -14.37 38.25 -7.44
C LYS A 309 -13.95 39.16 -6.28
N LEU A 310 -14.87 39.45 -5.36
CA LEU A 310 -14.65 40.36 -4.23
C LEU A 310 -13.93 39.68 -3.06
N GLU A 311 -14.06 38.36 -2.88
CA GLU A 311 -13.25 37.59 -1.92
C GLU A 311 -11.79 37.42 -2.41
N GLN A 312 -10.97 38.48 -2.40
CA GLN A 312 -9.55 38.38 -2.73
C GLN A 312 -8.72 37.57 -1.70
N GLN A 313 -7.85 36.70 -2.26
CA GLN A 313 -6.63 36.07 -1.74
C GLN A 313 -6.52 35.90 -0.20
N PRO A 314 -6.79 34.71 0.36
CA PRO A 314 -6.29 34.40 1.70
C PRO A 314 -4.76 34.49 1.69
N LYS A 315 -4.16 35.23 2.65
CA LYS A 315 -2.71 35.31 2.82
C LYS A 315 -2.14 33.88 2.85
N SER A 316 -1.19 33.59 1.95
CA SER A 316 -0.44 32.32 1.94
C SER A 316 0.30 32.18 3.27
N GLY A 317 -0.22 31.34 4.17
CA GLY A 317 0.46 30.99 5.41
C GLY A 317 1.68 30.10 5.10
N ASN A 318 2.74 30.26 5.89
CA ASN A 318 3.90 29.38 5.79
C ASN A 318 3.66 28.10 6.64
N VAL A 319 4.23 26.96 6.26
CA VAL A 319 4.14 25.71 7.05
C VAL A 319 4.70 25.92 8.46
N LEU A 320 5.71 26.78 8.60
CA LEU A 320 6.28 27.17 9.90
C LEU A 320 5.27 27.89 10.82
N ASP A 321 4.20 28.48 10.27
CA ASP A 321 3.16 29.13 11.07
C ASP A 321 2.36 28.12 11.91
N LEU A 322 2.35 26.83 11.52
CA LEU A 322 1.75 25.75 12.29
C LEU A 322 2.42 25.59 13.66
N PHE A 323 3.75 25.78 13.72
CA PHE A 323 4.52 25.66 14.97
C PHE A 323 4.67 26.99 15.71
N ARG A 324 4.50 28.12 15.00
CA ARG A 324 4.63 29.46 15.58
C ARG A 324 3.46 29.84 16.49
N LYS A 325 2.23 29.46 16.13
CA LYS A 325 1.02 29.78 16.92
C LYS A 325 0.76 28.69 17.96
N LYS A 326 0.64 29.06 19.24
CA LYS A 326 0.45 28.12 20.38
C LYS A 326 -0.70 27.11 20.15
N HIS A 327 -1.85 27.59 19.66
CA HIS A 327 -3.01 26.74 19.38
C HIS A 327 -2.74 25.74 18.24
N LEU A 328 -2.22 26.22 17.10
CA LEU A 328 -1.91 25.36 15.95
C LEU A 328 -0.82 24.33 16.29
N ARG A 329 0.18 24.72 17.09
CA ARG A 329 1.23 23.82 17.56
C ARG A 329 0.66 22.67 18.39
N LYS A 330 -0.25 22.98 19.32
CA LYS A 330 -0.93 21.96 20.14
C LYS A 330 -1.73 20.98 19.28
N VAL A 331 -2.53 21.49 18.33
CA VAL A 331 -3.32 20.64 17.43
C VAL A 331 -2.42 19.80 16.53
N THR A 332 -1.35 20.38 15.98
CA THR A 332 -0.39 19.68 15.11
C THR A 332 0.29 18.55 15.87
N LEU A 333 0.79 18.79 17.09
CA LEU A 333 1.44 17.75 17.90
C LEU A 333 0.48 16.60 18.25
N ILE A 334 -0.76 16.91 18.63
CA ILE A 334 -1.77 15.88 18.91
C ILE A 334 -2.06 15.04 17.66
N MET A 335 -2.22 15.69 16.51
CA MET A 335 -2.47 15.00 15.25
C MET A 335 -1.28 14.13 14.81
N LEU A 336 -0.04 14.62 15.00
CA LEU A 336 1.17 13.84 14.71
C LEU A 336 1.24 12.57 15.56
N CYS A 337 1.03 12.68 16.88
CA CYS A 337 1.02 11.50 17.76
C CYS A 337 -0.11 10.53 17.40
N ALA A 338 -1.32 11.04 17.13
CA ALA A 338 -2.46 10.20 16.78
C ALA A 338 -2.24 9.47 15.44
N TRP A 339 -1.70 10.15 14.43
CA TRP A 339 -1.35 9.54 13.15
C TRP A 339 -0.23 8.52 13.28
N PHE A 340 0.79 8.80 14.08
CA PHE A 340 1.89 7.88 14.34
C PHE A 340 1.38 6.57 14.95
N VAL A 341 0.63 6.64 16.05
CA VAL A 341 0.08 5.46 16.73
C VAL A 341 -0.86 4.69 15.80
N ASN A 342 -1.76 5.38 15.10
CA ASN A 342 -2.70 4.73 14.19
C ASN A 342 -1.99 4.04 13.02
N SER A 343 -0.96 4.67 12.45
CA SER A 343 -0.19 4.08 11.35
C SER A 343 0.64 2.89 11.82
N LEU A 344 1.25 2.98 13.01
CA LEU A 344 2.03 1.90 13.60
C LEU A 344 1.18 0.66 13.83
N VAL A 345 0.00 0.81 14.44
CA VAL A 345 -0.92 -0.31 14.68
C VAL A 345 -1.47 -0.85 13.37
N TYR A 346 -1.92 0.02 12.46
CA TYR A 346 -2.51 -0.39 11.20
C TYR A 346 -1.53 -1.17 10.31
N TYR A 347 -0.35 -0.62 10.04
CA TYR A 347 0.64 -1.30 9.21
C TYR A 347 1.33 -2.46 9.94
N GLY A 348 1.51 -2.36 11.26
CA GLY A 348 2.06 -3.45 12.06
C GLY A 348 1.20 -4.71 12.00
N LEU A 349 -0.13 -4.58 12.04
CA LEU A 349 -1.05 -5.71 11.89
C LEU A 349 -1.21 -6.12 10.42
N SER A 350 -1.40 -5.15 9.52
CA SER A 350 -1.73 -5.43 8.11
C SER A 350 -0.55 -5.97 7.30
N LEU A 351 0.69 -5.77 7.75
CA LEU A 351 1.89 -6.35 7.11
C LEU A 351 2.31 -7.67 7.77
N ASN A 352 1.84 -7.96 8.99
CA ASN A 352 2.19 -9.18 9.73
C ASN A 352 1.20 -10.33 9.46
N VAL A 353 0.65 -10.39 8.24
CA VAL A 353 -0.41 -11.33 7.82
C VAL A 353 0.04 -12.79 8.00
N THR A 354 1.31 -13.08 7.78
CA THR A 354 1.90 -14.42 7.85
C THR A 354 1.88 -15.03 9.25
N ASN A 355 1.80 -14.21 10.31
CA ASN A 355 1.91 -14.69 11.69
C ASN A 355 0.56 -15.07 12.31
N PHE A 356 -0.55 -14.89 11.59
CA PHE A 356 -1.89 -15.21 12.09
C PHE A 356 -2.26 -16.71 11.97
N GLY A 357 -1.35 -17.55 11.45
CA GLY A 357 -1.54 -19.01 11.34
C GLY A 357 -2.61 -19.46 10.33
N LEU A 358 -3.30 -18.51 9.70
CA LEU A 358 -4.25 -18.72 8.62
C LEU A 358 -3.57 -18.55 7.26
N ASP A 359 -4.18 -19.11 6.22
CA ASP A 359 -3.75 -18.88 4.85
C ASP A 359 -3.69 -17.37 4.53
N ILE A 360 -2.61 -16.94 3.84
CA ILE A 360 -2.33 -15.53 3.57
C ILE A 360 -3.44 -14.86 2.74
N TYR A 361 -4.07 -15.61 1.83
CA TYR A 361 -5.16 -15.12 0.99
C TYR A 361 -6.42 -14.90 1.81
N LEU A 362 -6.78 -15.88 2.64
CA LEU A 362 -7.95 -15.78 3.53
C LEU A 362 -7.81 -14.65 4.54
N THR A 363 -6.62 -14.52 5.15
CA THR A 363 -6.34 -13.47 6.14
C THR A 363 -6.46 -12.08 5.51
N GLN A 364 -5.90 -11.89 4.31
CA GLN A 364 -5.97 -10.60 3.62
C GLN A 364 -7.40 -10.26 3.16
N LEU A 365 -8.17 -11.26 2.73
CA LEU A 365 -9.58 -11.12 2.41
C LEU A 365 -10.39 -10.72 3.66
N ALA A 366 -10.13 -11.36 4.80
CA ALA A 366 -10.78 -11.05 6.07
C ALA A 366 -10.46 -9.62 6.53
N PHE A 367 -9.20 -9.18 6.44
CA PHE A 367 -8.81 -7.81 6.75
C PHE A 367 -9.60 -6.80 5.90
N GLY A 368 -9.64 -6.99 4.58
CA GLY A 368 -10.42 -6.12 3.69
C GLY A 368 -11.92 -6.15 3.99
N ALA A 369 -12.48 -7.33 4.26
CA ALA A 369 -13.89 -7.51 4.57
C ALA A 369 -14.30 -6.82 5.87
N VAL A 370 -13.46 -6.86 6.91
CA VAL A 370 -13.72 -6.22 8.22
C VAL A 370 -13.63 -4.69 8.13
N GLU A 371 -12.79 -4.14 7.25
CA GLU A 371 -12.68 -2.69 7.10
C GLU A 371 -13.99 -2.02 6.64
N ILE A 372 -14.77 -2.68 5.78
CA ILE A 372 -16.00 -2.12 5.20
C ILE A 372 -17.06 -1.82 6.29
N PRO A 373 -17.55 -2.80 7.09
CA PRO A 373 -18.51 -2.54 8.14
C PRO A 373 -17.93 -1.65 9.24
N ALA A 374 -16.63 -1.76 9.56
CA ALA A 374 -15.99 -0.88 10.54
C ALA A 374 -16.04 0.59 10.12
N ARG A 375 -15.76 0.89 8.84
CA ARG A 375 -15.80 2.26 8.30
C ARG A 375 -17.22 2.82 8.21
N VAL A 376 -18.19 1.99 7.83
CA VAL A 376 -19.62 2.37 7.84
C VAL A 376 -20.09 2.64 9.27
N GLY A 377 -19.78 1.74 10.20
CA GLY A 377 -20.10 1.87 11.63
C GLY A 377 -19.49 3.13 12.25
N CYS A 378 -18.28 3.50 11.85
CA CYS A 378 -17.60 4.71 12.32
C CYS A 378 -18.41 6.00 12.06
N ILE A 379 -19.14 6.09 10.94
CA ILE A 379 -20.00 7.26 10.69
C ILE A 379 -21.09 7.37 11.75
N PHE A 380 -21.75 6.27 12.08
CA PHE A 380 -22.83 6.25 13.06
C PHE A 380 -22.30 6.55 14.47
N THR A 381 -21.20 5.92 14.88
CA THR A 381 -20.63 6.16 16.21
C THR A 381 -20.10 7.59 16.38
N LEU A 382 -19.54 8.19 15.32
CA LEU A 382 -19.11 9.58 15.34
C LEU A 382 -20.28 10.57 15.47
N GLN A 383 -21.45 10.25 14.92
CA GLN A 383 -22.65 11.07 15.08
C GLN A 383 -23.22 11.00 16.50
N TRP A 384 -23.14 9.84 17.16
CA TRP A 384 -23.72 9.62 18.47
C TRP A 384 -22.82 10.08 19.63
N PHE A 385 -21.56 9.64 19.63
CA PHE A 385 -20.63 9.84 20.76
C PHE A 385 -19.68 11.03 20.56
N GLY A 386 -19.67 11.63 19.37
CA GLY A 386 -18.74 12.68 18.98
C GLY A 386 -17.32 12.17 18.73
N ARG A 387 -16.49 13.02 18.11
CA ARG A 387 -15.16 12.61 17.59
C ARG A 387 -14.16 12.18 18.67
N LYS A 388 -14.01 12.99 19.73
CA LYS A 388 -12.95 12.79 20.74
C LYS A 388 -13.16 11.52 21.57
N LYS A 389 -14.38 11.31 22.08
CA LYS A 389 -14.71 10.14 22.91
C LYS A 389 -14.60 8.85 22.09
N ASN A 390 -15.17 8.84 20.89
CA ASN A 390 -15.10 7.69 19.99
C ASN A 390 -13.66 7.28 19.68
N GLN A 391 -12.80 8.24 19.31
CA GLN A 391 -11.39 7.94 19.03
C GLN A 391 -10.63 7.42 20.25
N ALA A 392 -10.85 7.99 21.44
CA ALA A 392 -10.18 7.52 22.65
C ALA A 392 -10.59 6.10 23.04
N VAL A 393 -11.90 5.79 22.99
CA VAL A 393 -12.42 4.45 23.32
C VAL A 393 -11.91 3.40 22.34
N LEU A 394 -11.92 3.70 21.03
CA LEU A 394 -11.45 2.75 20.01
C LEU A 394 -9.94 2.49 20.09
N LEU A 395 -9.12 3.51 20.39
CA LEU A 395 -7.68 3.32 20.58
C LEU A 395 -7.38 2.49 21.84
N LEU A 396 -8.10 2.72 22.94
CA LEU A 396 -7.95 1.91 24.16
C LEU A 396 -8.39 0.46 23.92
N LEU A 397 -9.52 0.25 23.24
CA LEU A 397 -9.99 -1.07 22.87
C LEU A 397 -8.99 -1.80 21.97
N SER A 398 -8.46 -1.12 20.95
CA SER A 398 -7.43 -1.68 20.07
C SER A 398 -6.17 -2.07 20.85
N GLY A 399 -5.72 -1.25 21.79
CA GLY A 399 -4.57 -1.57 22.65
C GLY A 399 -4.83 -2.79 23.54
N LEU A 400 -6.02 -2.87 24.15
CA LEU A 400 -6.43 -4.04 24.94
C LEU A 400 -6.45 -5.31 24.12
N VAL A 401 -7.00 -5.28 22.89
CA VAL A 401 -7.02 -6.45 21.99
C VAL A 401 -5.61 -6.87 21.61
N CYS A 402 -4.70 -5.93 21.30
CA CYS A 402 -3.30 -6.28 21.02
C CYS A 402 -2.60 -6.95 22.23
N LEU A 403 -2.90 -6.53 23.46
CA LEU A 403 -2.38 -7.17 24.68
C LEU A 403 -2.99 -8.57 24.91
N ILE A 404 -4.25 -8.77 24.53
CA ILE A 404 -4.88 -10.10 24.61
C ILE A 404 -4.19 -11.06 23.63
N ILE A 405 -3.86 -10.62 22.41
CA ILE A 405 -3.17 -11.45 21.41
C ILE A 405 -1.85 -12.03 21.96
N THR A 406 -1.09 -11.28 22.75
CA THR A 406 0.15 -11.79 23.34
C THR A 406 -0.05 -12.91 24.37
N GLY A 407 -1.26 -13.07 24.90
CA GLY A 407 -1.62 -14.14 25.83
C GLY A 407 -2.19 -15.39 25.15
N ILE A 408 -2.41 -15.36 23.83
CA ILE A 408 -2.88 -16.53 23.08
C ILE A 408 -1.65 -17.37 22.70
N PRO A 409 -1.54 -18.62 23.15
CA PRO A 409 -0.42 -19.48 22.77
C PRO A 409 -0.42 -19.72 21.25
N GLU A 410 0.75 -19.69 20.63
CA GLU A 410 0.91 -20.08 19.23
C GLU A 410 0.48 -21.54 19.08
N GLY A 411 -0.69 -21.77 18.47
CA GLY A 411 -1.12 -23.12 18.13
C GLY A 411 -0.14 -23.71 17.12
N GLU A 412 0.25 -24.97 17.33
CA GLU A 412 1.12 -25.72 16.42
C GLU A 412 0.65 -25.55 14.97
N GLN A 413 1.53 -25.01 14.13
CA GLN A 413 1.24 -24.84 12.70
C GLN A 413 0.87 -26.20 12.10
N PRO A 414 -0.27 -26.35 11.41
CA PRO A 414 -0.50 -27.53 10.60
C PRO A 414 0.56 -27.53 9.49
N LEU A 415 1.44 -28.53 9.51
CA LEU A 415 2.31 -28.89 8.39
C LEU A 415 1.44 -28.94 7.12
N SER A 416 1.65 -27.98 6.22
CA SER A 416 1.07 -28.03 4.88
C SER A 416 1.80 -29.13 4.14
N ILE A 417 1.10 -30.23 3.90
CA ILE A 417 1.50 -31.34 3.02
C ILE A 417 1.59 -30.82 1.58
#